data_AF-A0A396GEH8-F1
#
_entry.id   AF-A0A396GEH8-F1
#
_cell.length_a   1.000
_cell.length_b   1.000
_cell.length_c   1.000
_cell.angle_alpha   90.00
_cell.angle_beta   90.00
_cell.angle_gamma   90.00
#
_symmetry.space_group_name_H-M   'P 1'
#
loop_
_entity.id
_entity.type
_entity.pdbx_description
1 polymer ?
#
loop_
_entity_poly.entity_id
_entity_poly.type
_entity_poly.pdbx_seq_one_letter_code
_entity_poly.pdbx_strand_id
1 'polypeptide(L)'
;MFLCFCLPSPTSTLSLISNINMSEKTLNKNKTRKRNINSVTKKTPTLVKTEDIEDSPSFFSKDETHKLRTVLLDWYDRNQRVLPWRTTLNDEHEEEEVEKRAYGVWVSEVMLQQTRVQTVIAYFNRWMLKWPTIHHLAKASLEEVNEIWAGLGYYRRARFLLEGAKQIVAEGGSIPKTASTLRKIPGIGDYTSGAIASIAFKEAVPVVDGNVIRVIARLRAISENPKDSVIIKRFWEIAAQLVDPLRPGDFNQALMELGATVCTPLNPSCSSCPASEFCHALSIAKDNSTAAVTDYPIKVVKVKPRSDFCAVCVVELLGGENQSSSRFVLVKRPDEGLLAGLWEFPSVLVDGETAPLARRKATDCFLKKSLKIDIRKTCDVVLREDVGEFVHIFSHIRLKLYVELLVLQLKGTVGDLLKSKDDETTTWKCVESNALSNMGLTTSVRKVYDMVKKFKQKRLPSNLVPTKKRTRTTKKN
;
A
#
# COMPACT_ATOMS: atom_id res chain seq x y z
N MET A 1 9.72 8.35 2.70
CA MET A 1 9.63 6.89 2.44
C MET A 1 9.37 6.21 3.79
N PHE A 2 8.19 5.64 4.01
CA PHE A 2 7.87 4.99 5.28
C PHE A 2 8.71 3.71 5.44
N LEU A 3 9.73 3.77 6.30
CA LEU A 3 10.44 2.61 6.82
C LEU A 3 9.46 1.83 7.71
N CYS A 4 9.03 0.68 7.23
CA CYS A 4 8.25 -0.27 8.01
C CYS A 4 9.21 -0.98 8.98
N PHE A 5 9.44 -0.39 10.17
CA PHE A 5 10.06 -1.12 11.27
C PHE A 5 9.02 -2.09 11.84
N CYS A 6 9.09 -3.36 11.44
CA CYS A 6 8.46 -4.43 12.19
C CYS A 6 9.32 -4.70 13.43
N LEU A 7 8.78 -4.39 14.61
CA LEU A 7 9.32 -4.90 15.87
C LEU A 7 9.13 -6.43 15.91
N PRO A 8 10.09 -7.19 16.49
CA PRO A 8 9.93 -8.62 16.68
C PRO A 8 8.82 -8.91 17.71
N SER A 9 7.92 -9.82 17.37
CA SER A 9 6.87 -10.33 18.26
C SER A 9 7.47 -11.08 19.47
N PRO A 10 6.92 -10.90 20.68
CA PRO A 10 7.45 -11.53 21.89
C PRO A 10 7.12 -13.02 21.91
N THR A 11 8.16 -13.85 22.05
CA THR A 11 8.04 -15.27 22.40
C THR A 11 7.58 -15.40 23.85
N SER A 12 6.34 -15.88 24.03
CA SER A 12 5.82 -16.33 25.31
C SER A 12 6.37 -17.71 25.66
N THR A 13 7.23 -17.81 26.66
CA THR A 13 7.53 -19.05 27.39
C THR A 13 7.25 -18.84 28.87
N LEU A 14 6.18 -19.46 29.35
CA LEU A 14 5.88 -19.69 30.76
C LEU A 14 6.42 -21.07 31.12
N SER A 15 7.37 -21.15 32.06
CA SER A 15 7.52 -22.33 32.93
C SER A 15 8.29 -22.02 34.22
N LEU A 16 7.57 -22.15 35.34
CA LEU A 16 7.95 -22.83 36.59
C LEU A 16 9.14 -22.30 37.43
N ILE A 17 8.75 -21.59 38.51
CA ILE A 17 9.08 -21.83 39.93
C ILE A 17 10.42 -22.54 40.23
N SER A 18 11.34 -21.80 40.85
CA SER A 18 12.02 -22.25 42.08
C SER A 18 12.54 -21.05 42.88
N ASN A 19 12.09 -20.98 44.13
CA ASN A 19 12.65 -20.13 45.18
C ASN A 19 14.09 -20.55 45.48
N ILE A 20 14.96 -19.61 45.84
CA ILE A 20 15.90 -19.70 46.98
C ILE A 20 16.48 -18.29 47.27
N ASN A 21 16.44 -17.96 48.56
CA ASN A 21 17.02 -16.81 49.25
C ASN A 21 18.53 -16.60 49.01
N MET A 22 19.02 -15.35 49.06
CA MET A 22 19.77 -14.79 50.22
C MET A 22 20.63 -13.55 49.89
N SER A 23 20.41 -12.54 50.73
CA SER A 23 21.29 -11.53 51.34
C SER A 23 22.18 -10.57 50.54
N GLU A 24 21.96 -9.30 50.85
CA GLU A 24 22.90 -8.17 50.94
C GLU A 24 24.31 -8.53 51.45
N LYS A 25 25.34 -7.84 50.94
CA LYS A 25 26.24 -6.98 51.74
C LYS A 25 27.40 -6.33 50.95
N THR A 26 27.45 -4.99 51.04
CA THR A 26 28.59 -4.08 51.30
C THR A 26 30.01 -4.30 50.71
N LEU A 27 30.46 -3.27 49.98
CA LEU A 27 31.61 -2.37 50.25
C LEU A 27 33.01 -2.95 50.54
N ASN A 28 34.02 -2.67 49.68
CA ASN A 28 35.19 -1.79 49.96
C ASN A 28 36.39 -1.94 48.98
N LYS A 29 36.92 -0.76 48.59
CA LYS A 29 38.33 -0.29 48.52
C LYS A 29 39.44 -1.02 47.70
N ASN A 30 39.98 -0.21 46.77
CA ASN A 30 41.40 0.12 46.51
C ASN A 30 42.44 -0.99 46.27
N LYS A 31 43.11 -0.93 45.11
CA LYS A 31 44.56 -0.65 45.03
C LYS A 31 45.06 -0.38 43.60
N THR A 32 46.02 0.53 43.57
CA THR A 32 46.80 1.15 42.49
C THR A 32 47.81 0.21 41.83
N ARG A 33 48.04 0.33 40.50
CA ARG A 33 49.39 0.19 39.90
C ARG A 33 49.54 0.72 38.46
N LYS A 34 50.38 1.76 38.35
CA LYS A 34 51.40 2.12 37.33
C LYS A 34 51.07 2.12 35.81
N ARG A 35 51.03 3.36 35.30
CA ARG A 35 51.71 3.95 34.11
C ARG A 35 52.08 3.04 32.92
N ASN A 36 51.59 3.44 31.73
CA ASN A 36 52.49 3.86 30.67
C ASN A 36 51.88 4.99 29.83
N ILE A 37 52.65 6.06 29.68
CA ILE A 37 52.33 7.29 28.95
C ILE A 37 52.90 7.12 27.54
N ASN A 38 52.07 7.25 26.51
CA ASN A 38 52.52 7.68 25.19
C ASN A 38 51.69 8.91 24.80
N SER A 39 52.42 10.01 24.64
CA SER A 39 51.96 11.35 24.30
C SER A 39 51.41 11.40 22.87
N VAL A 40 50.14 11.78 22.73
CA VAL A 40 49.58 12.29 21.47
C VAL A 40 49.36 13.78 21.65
N THR A 41 50.09 14.56 20.86
CA THR A 41 50.06 16.01 20.76
C THR A 41 48.65 16.49 20.38
N LYS A 42 48.05 17.33 21.24
CA LYS A 42 46.85 18.10 20.93
C LYS A 42 47.15 19.06 19.78
N LYS A 43 46.52 18.85 18.61
CA LYS A 43 46.30 19.90 17.62
C LYS A 43 44.92 20.50 17.84
N THR A 44 44.92 21.80 18.07
CA THR A 44 43.78 22.72 18.14
C THR A 44 42.88 22.56 16.91
N PRO A 45 41.54 22.57 17.03
CA PRO A 45 40.66 22.51 15.88
C PRO A 45 40.70 23.86 15.15
N THR A 46 41.32 23.87 13.98
CA THR A 46 41.26 25.00 13.06
C THR A 46 39.84 25.11 12.54
N LEU A 47 39.22 26.27 12.76
CA LEU A 47 37.96 26.69 12.14
C LEU A 47 38.06 26.52 10.62
N VAL A 48 37.38 25.49 10.10
CA VAL A 48 37.17 25.33 8.66
C VAL A 48 36.21 26.44 8.26
N LYS A 49 36.72 27.38 7.45
CA LYS A 49 35.91 28.38 6.77
C LYS A 49 34.85 27.65 5.95
N THR A 50 33.60 28.02 6.17
CA THR A 50 32.47 27.71 5.28
C THR A 50 32.81 28.19 3.88
N GLU A 51 33.20 27.27 3.01
CA GLU A 51 33.11 27.46 1.57
C GLU A 51 31.63 27.54 1.21
N ASP A 52 31.27 28.54 0.42
CA ASP A 52 29.91 28.77 -0.05
C ASP A 52 29.41 27.52 -0.80
N ILE A 53 28.25 27.00 -0.37
CA ILE A 53 27.61 25.78 -0.91
C ILE A 53 27.29 25.89 -2.41
N GLU A 54 27.38 27.09 -3.01
CA GLU A 54 27.02 27.38 -4.41
C GLU A 54 28.00 26.78 -5.45
N ASP A 55 29.23 26.40 -5.11
CA ASP A 55 30.25 25.93 -6.08
C ASP A 55 30.45 24.40 -6.13
N SER A 56 29.60 23.60 -5.47
CA SER A 56 29.68 22.15 -5.61
C SER A 56 29.18 21.72 -7.01
N PRO A 57 29.93 20.89 -7.77
CA PRO A 57 29.60 20.48 -9.15
C PRO A 57 28.29 19.67 -9.30
N SER A 58 27.56 19.49 -8.20
CA SER A 58 26.27 18.80 -8.15
C SER A 58 25.04 19.70 -8.01
N PHE A 59 25.23 20.99 -7.77
CA PHE A 59 24.15 21.98 -7.75
C PHE A 59 24.08 22.72 -9.10
N PHE A 60 23.00 23.46 -9.30
CA PHE A 60 22.79 24.28 -10.49
C PHE A 60 23.22 25.72 -10.21
N SER A 61 23.85 26.39 -11.18
CA SER A 61 24.03 27.83 -11.11
C SER A 61 22.67 28.55 -11.16
N LYS A 62 22.63 29.84 -10.78
CA LYS A 62 21.40 30.65 -10.83
C LYS A 62 20.82 30.77 -12.25
N ASP A 63 21.70 30.95 -13.24
CA ASP A 63 21.31 31.03 -14.67
C ASP A 63 20.78 29.69 -15.20
N GLU A 64 21.48 28.58 -14.92
CA GLU A 64 20.99 27.24 -15.28
C GLU A 64 19.64 26.94 -14.63
N THR A 65 19.47 27.30 -13.36
CA THR A 65 18.21 27.09 -12.62
C THR A 65 17.06 27.83 -13.31
N HIS A 66 17.25 29.10 -13.66
CA HIS A 66 16.24 29.91 -14.33
C HIS A 66 15.87 29.35 -15.72
N LYS A 67 16.89 28.98 -16.52
CA LYS A 67 16.65 28.39 -17.84
C LYS A 67 15.95 27.04 -17.75
N LEU A 68 16.38 26.17 -16.82
CA LEU A 68 15.77 24.87 -16.60
C LEU A 68 14.29 25.00 -16.18
N ARG A 69 13.97 25.92 -15.27
CA ARG A 69 12.58 26.24 -14.89
C ARG A 69 11.76 26.64 -16.11
N THR A 70 12.27 27.58 -16.91
CA THR A 70 11.58 28.09 -18.10
C THR A 70 11.28 26.96 -19.09
N VAL A 71 12.30 26.20 -19.53
CA VAL A 71 12.10 25.16 -20.55
C VAL A 71 11.21 24.02 -20.06
N LEU A 72 11.27 23.69 -18.76
CA LEU A 72 10.51 22.60 -18.18
C LEU A 72 9.03 22.97 -18.01
N LEU A 73 8.74 24.19 -17.56
CA LEU A 73 7.38 24.71 -17.44
C LEU A 73 6.74 24.87 -18.84
N ASP A 74 7.46 25.45 -19.80
CA ASP A 74 7.01 25.56 -21.20
C ASP A 74 6.65 24.21 -21.81
N TRP A 75 7.49 23.20 -21.56
CA TRP A 75 7.23 21.85 -22.02
C TRP A 75 6.01 21.25 -21.31
N TYR A 76 5.90 21.43 -19.99
CA TYR A 76 4.80 20.89 -19.20
C TYR A 76 3.45 21.46 -19.63
N ASP A 77 3.38 22.76 -19.87
CA ASP A 77 2.15 23.44 -20.33
C ASP A 77 1.62 22.84 -21.65
N ARG A 78 2.52 22.38 -22.54
CA ARG A 78 2.18 21.79 -23.84
C ARG A 78 1.97 20.27 -23.79
N ASN A 79 2.56 19.56 -22.82
CA ASN A 79 2.69 18.10 -22.86
C ASN A 79 2.09 17.37 -21.65
N GLN A 80 1.62 18.08 -20.62
CA GLN A 80 1.04 17.44 -19.44
C GLN A 80 -0.15 16.55 -19.82
N ARG A 81 -0.21 15.36 -19.22
CA ARG A 81 -1.40 14.51 -19.37
C ARG A 81 -2.58 15.12 -18.64
N VAL A 82 -3.74 15.09 -19.29
CA VAL A 82 -5.04 15.38 -18.68
C VAL A 82 -5.37 14.27 -17.69
N LEU A 83 -5.41 14.61 -16.40
CA LEU A 83 -5.71 13.68 -15.31
C LEU A 83 -6.82 14.27 -14.43
N PRO A 84 -7.74 13.45 -13.88
CA PRO A 84 -8.90 13.96 -13.14
C PRO A 84 -8.53 14.88 -11.98
N TRP A 85 -7.45 14.56 -11.26
CA TRP A 85 -6.94 15.34 -10.12
C TRP A 85 -6.08 16.56 -10.51
N ARG A 86 -5.79 16.74 -11.79
CA ARG A 86 -5.10 17.93 -12.34
C ARG A 86 -6.08 18.96 -12.91
N THR A 87 -7.37 18.65 -12.95
CA THR A 87 -8.37 19.57 -13.48
C THR A 87 -8.38 20.84 -12.63
N THR A 88 -8.01 21.96 -13.24
CA THR A 88 -8.15 23.29 -12.64
C THR A 88 -9.62 23.60 -12.52
N LEU A 89 -10.09 23.83 -11.29
CA LEU A 89 -11.42 24.36 -11.04
C LEU A 89 -11.47 25.80 -11.57
N ASN A 90 -12.63 26.21 -12.07
CA ASN A 90 -12.78 27.39 -12.93
C ASN A 90 -12.48 28.73 -12.23
N ASP A 91 -12.31 28.74 -10.91
CA ASP A 91 -11.96 29.93 -10.14
C ASP A 91 -10.92 29.61 -9.04
N GLU A 92 -9.71 30.15 -9.17
CA GLU A 92 -8.65 30.00 -8.14
C GLU A 92 -8.88 30.92 -6.92
N HIS A 93 -9.87 31.82 -6.97
CA HIS A 93 -10.14 32.81 -5.92
C HIS A 93 -11.21 32.35 -4.91
N GLU A 94 -11.94 31.28 -5.19
CA GLU A 94 -12.92 30.72 -4.26
C GLU A 94 -12.25 29.75 -3.26
N GLU A 95 -12.31 30.09 -1.96
CA GLU A 95 -11.68 29.28 -0.90
C GLU A 95 -12.19 27.82 -0.89
N GLU A 96 -13.47 27.61 -1.19
CA GLU A 96 -14.08 26.27 -1.24
C GLU A 96 -13.47 25.41 -2.36
N GLU A 97 -13.22 26.01 -3.53
CA GLU A 97 -12.62 25.30 -4.67
C GLU A 97 -11.14 24.99 -4.40
N VAL A 98 -10.41 25.89 -3.73
CA VAL A 98 -9.04 25.63 -3.28
C VAL A 98 -8.99 24.47 -2.28
N GLU A 99 -9.92 24.40 -1.33
CA GLU A 99 -10.01 23.28 -0.38
C GLU A 99 -10.36 21.95 -1.09
N LYS A 100 -11.32 21.95 -2.02
CA LYS A 100 -11.65 20.78 -2.83
C LYS A 100 -10.44 20.31 -3.65
N ARG A 101 -9.68 21.25 -4.24
CA ARG A 101 -8.43 20.96 -4.95
C ARG A 101 -7.40 20.33 -4.02
N ALA A 102 -7.18 20.89 -2.83
CA ALA A 102 -6.23 20.36 -1.85
C ALA A 102 -6.59 18.93 -1.42
N TYR A 103 -7.89 18.68 -1.17
CA TYR A 103 -8.39 17.34 -0.87
C TYR A 103 -8.20 16.38 -2.05
N GLY A 104 -8.55 16.79 -3.27
CA GLY A 104 -8.35 16.00 -4.49
C GLY A 104 -6.88 15.63 -4.71
N VAL A 105 -5.96 16.59 -4.56
CA VAL A 105 -4.51 16.36 -4.64
C VAL A 105 -4.08 15.35 -3.57
N TRP A 106 -4.50 15.54 -2.32
CA TRP A 106 -4.14 14.62 -1.25
C TRP A 106 -4.58 13.17 -1.54
N VAL A 107 -5.83 12.99 -1.97
CA VAL A 107 -6.37 11.68 -2.35
C VAL A 107 -5.57 11.06 -3.50
N SER A 108 -5.31 11.82 -4.58
CA SER A 108 -4.57 11.30 -5.73
C SER A 108 -3.14 10.93 -5.38
N GLU A 109 -2.45 11.77 -4.61
CA GLU A 109 -1.07 11.53 -4.18
C GLU A 109 -0.96 10.28 -3.32
N VAL A 110 -1.90 10.06 -2.41
CA VAL A 110 -1.93 8.84 -1.61
C VAL A 110 -2.24 7.61 -2.49
N MET A 111 -3.17 7.71 -3.44
CA MET A 111 -3.48 6.60 -4.36
C MET A 111 -2.29 6.26 -5.28
N LEU A 112 -1.54 7.24 -5.76
CA LEU A 112 -0.40 7.07 -6.68
C LEU A 112 0.83 6.44 -6.04
N GLN A 113 0.91 6.38 -4.71
CA GLN A 113 1.99 5.68 -4.01
C GLN A 113 2.08 4.21 -4.45
N GLN A 114 3.13 3.86 -5.18
CA GLN A 114 3.36 2.51 -5.72
C GLN A 114 2.22 1.95 -6.59
N THR A 115 1.41 2.83 -7.18
CA THR A 115 0.28 2.44 -8.05
C THR A 115 0.35 3.21 -9.36
N ARG A 116 0.02 2.56 -10.48
CA ARG A 116 0.09 3.19 -11.81
C ARG A 116 -1.06 4.17 -12.02
N VAL A 117 -0.79 5.28 -12.68
CA VAL A 117 -1.76 6.34 -13.03
C VAL A 117 -3.05 5.77 -13.65
N GLN A 118 -2.92 4.92 -14.66
CA GLN A 118 -4.08 4.33 -15.37
C GLN A 118 -5.03 3.57 -14.43
N THR A 119 -4.49 2.88 -13.43
CA THR A 119 -5.30 2.18 -12.43
C THR A 119 -5.98 3.20 -11.51
N VAL A 120 -5.24 4.24 -11.08
CA VAL A 120 -5.74 5.23 -10.12
C VAL A 120 -6.93 6.02 -10.65
N ILE A 121 -6.99 6.34 -11.96
CA ILE A 121 -8.08 7.14 -12.56
C ILE A 121 -9.48 6.63 -12.16
N ALA A 122 -9.74 5.33 -12.32
CA ALA A 122 -11.05 4.76 -11.99
C ALA A 122 -11.34 4.73 -10.48
N TYR A 123 -10.31 4.61 -9.63
CA TYR A 123 -10.48 4.64 -8.18
C TYR A 123 -10.70 6.06 -7.68
N PHE A 124 -9.93 7.01 -8.18
CA PHE A 124 -10.07 8.43 -7.86
C PHE A 124 -11.47 8.93 -8.20
N ASN A 125 -11.96 8.67 -9.41
CA ASN A 125 -13.29 9.12 -9.83
C ASN A 125 -14.40 8.55 -8.93
N ARG A 126 -14.35 7.25 -8.59
CA ARG A 126 -15.33 6.63 -7.67
C ARG A 126 -15.22 7.19 -6.25
N TRP A 127 -14.00 7.43 -5.78
CA TRP A 127 -13.73 8.01 -4.46
C TRP A 127 -14.29 9.42 -4.36
N MET A 128 -13.95 10.29 -5.31
CA MET A 128 -14.41 11.67 -5.34
C MET A 128 -15.92 11.79 -5.57
N LEU A 129 -16.53 10.83 -6.26
CA LEU A 129 -18.00 10.76 -6.38
C LEU A 129 -18.67 10.44 -5.02
N LYS A 130 -18.12 9.50 -4.24
CA LYS A 130 -18.70 9.12 -2.94
C LYS A 130 -18.36 10.12 -1.83
N TRP A 131 -17.14 10.63 -1.80
CA TRP A 131 -16.66 11.58 -0.81
C TRP A 131 -16.02 12.78 -1.51
N PRO A 132 -16.81 13.76 -1.97
CA PRO A 132 -16.31 14.92 -2.72
C PRO A 132 -15.46 15.88 -1.88
N THR A 133 -15.65 15.89 -0.55
CA THR A 133 -14.90 16.76 0.37
C THR A 133 -14.36 15.97 1.55
N ILE A 134 -13.39 16.56 2.26
CA ILE A 134 -12.81 15.98 3.46
C ILE A 134 -13.85 15.69 4.56
N HIS A 135 -14.89 16.53 4.67
CA HIS A 135 -16.00 16.37 5.60
C HIS A 135 -16.83 15.11 5.31
N HIS A 136 -17.00 14.76 4.03
CA HIS A 136 -17.68 13.52 3.65
C HIS A 136 -16.84 12.30 4.05
N LEU A 137 -15.53 12.34 3.77
CA LEU A 137 -14.63 11.26 4.14
C LEU A 137 -14.54 11.07 5.66
N ALA A 138 -14.47 12.16 6.44
CA ALA A 138 -14.39 12.10 7.89
C ALA A 138 -15.58 11.39 8.55
N LYS A 139 -16.76 11.45 7.93
CA LYS A 139 -17.98 10.76 8.38
C LYS A 139 -18.02 9.27 7.99
N ALA A 140 -17.13 8.81 7.12
CA ALA A 140 -17.13 7.43 6.65
C ALA A 140 -16.66 6.44 7.71
N SER A 141 -17.17 5.21 7.61
CA SER A 141 -16.61 4.07 8.35
C SER A 141 -15.34 3.55 7.67
N LEU A 142 -14.46 2.89 8.44
CA LEU A 142 -13.28 2.23 7.88
C LEU A 142 -13.67 1.11 6.90
N GLU A 143 -14.80 0.44 7.14
CA GLU A 143 -15.29 -0.62 6.26
C GLU A 143 -15.67 -0.09 4.88
N GLU A 144 -16.41 1.02 4.81
CA GLU A 144 -16.72 1.67 3.53
C GLU A 144 -15.47 2.15 2.80
N VAL A 145 -14.49 2.73 3.53
CA VAL A 145 -13.21 3.15 2.96
C VAL A 145 -12.47 1.97 2.37
N ASN A 146 -12.38 0.85 3.10
CA ASN A 146 -11.76 -0.37 2.62
C ASN A 146 -12.47 -0.95 1.39
N GLU A 147 -13.80 -0.85 1.34
CA GLU A 147 -14.60 -1.33 0.22
C GLU A 147 -14.32 -0.54 -1.07
N ILE A 148 -14.29 0.79 -1.01
CA ILE A 148 -13.97 1.63 -2.17
C ILE A 148 -12.49 1.48 -2.58
N TRP A 149 -11.59 1.27 -1.61
CA TRP A 149 -10.16 1.05 -1.85
C TRP A 149 -9.83 -0.37 -2.35
N ALA A 150 -10.79 -1.29 -2.31
CA ALA A 150 -10.57 -2.69 -2.59
C ALA A 150 -9.97 -2.93 -3.98
N GLY A 151 -8.79 -3.57 -4.00
CA GLY A 151 -8.03 -3.86 -5.20
C GLY A 151 -6.86 -2.91 -5.48
N LEU A 152 -6.80 -1.74 -4.84
CA LEU A 152 -5.68 -0.79 -5.00
C LEU A 152 -4.41 -1.20 -4.22
N GLY A 153 -4.58 -2.03 -3.19
CA GLY A 153 -3.50 -2.51 -2.32
C GLY A 153 -3.00 -1.45 -1.32
N TYR A 154 -2.12 -1.86 -0.41
CA TYR A 154 -1.58 -0.99 0.65
C TYR A 154 -2.68 -0.25 1.44
N TYR A 155 -3.65 -0.99 1.98
CA TYR A 155 -4.85 -0.46 2.64
C TYR A 155 -4.58 0.49 3.82
N ARG A 156 -3.39 0.40 4.43
CA ARG A 156 -2.95 1.37 5.44
C ARG A 156 -3.01 2.82 4.95
N ARG A 157 -2.81 3.04 3.64
CA ARG A 157 -2.94 4.36 3.00
C ARG A 157 -4.36 4.92 3.13
N ALA A 158 -5.38 4.10 2.84
CA ALA A 158 -6.79 4.48 2.96
C ALA A 158 -7.16 4.76 4.42
N ARG A 159 -6.65 3.94 5.34
CA ARG A 159 -6.84 4.15 6.78
C ARG A 159 -6.27 5.50 7.23
N PHE A 160 -5.04 5.83 6.84
CA PHE A 160 -4.43 7.11 7.19
C PHE A 160 -5.14 8.32 6.52
N LEU A 161 -5.66 8.17 5.30
CA LEU A 161 -6.53 9.20 4.71
C LEU A 161 -7.76 9.47 5.59
N LEU A 162 -8.44 8.41 6.04
CA LEU A 162 -9.61 8.54 6.91
C LEU A 162 -9.25 9.17 8.27
N GLU A 163 -8.16 8.71 8.89
CA GLU A 163 -7.68 9.23 10.17
C GLU A 163 -7.29 10.71 10.07
N GLY A 164 -6.54 11.08 9.04
CA GLY A 164 -6.17 12.47 8.80
C GLY A 164 -7.39 13.35 8.51
N ALA A 165 -8.37 12.83 7.76
CA ALA A 165 -9.60 13.57 7.48
C ALA A 165 -10.41 13.83 8.76
N LYS A 166 -10.53 12.81 9.62
CA LYS A 166 -11.17 12.94 10.94
C LYS A 166 -10.43 13.95 11.83
N GLN A 167 -9.10 13.93 11.84
CA GLN A 167 -8.31 14.90 12.60
C GLN A 167 -8.53 16.33 12.09
N ILE A 168 -8.42 16.58 10.79
CA ILE A 168 -8.62 17.93 10.22
C ILE A 168 -10.02 18.46 10.55
N VAL A 169 -11.05 17.62 10.41
CA VAL A 169 -12.43 18.02 10.73
C VAL A 169 -12.61 18.31 12.23
N ALA A 170 -11.95 17.55 13.11
CA ALA A 170 -11.96 17.83 14.54
C ALA A 170 -11.22 19.13 14.92
N GLU A 171 -10.23 19.54 14.14
CA GLU A 171 -9.40 20.74 14.36
C GLU A 171 -9.95 22.01 13.68
N GLY A 172 -11.15 21.97 13.09
CA GLY A 172 -11.82 23.14 12.51
C GLY A 172 -12.18 23.02 11.02
N GLY A 173 -11.90 21.89 10.37
CA GLY A 173 -12.43 21.57 9.03
C GLY A 173 -11.57 21.99 7.84
N SER A 174 -10.61 22.91 8.02
CA SER A 174 -9.77 23.40 6.93
C SER A 174 -8.45 22.65 6.79
N ILE A 175 -8.10 22.28 5.56
CA ILE A 175 -6.83 21.59 5.26
C ILE A 175 -5.65 22.56 5.52
N PRO A 176 -4.61 22.15 6.28
CA PRO A 176 -3.48 23.01 6.53
C PRO A 176 -2.75 23.41 5.24
N LYS A 177 -2.39 24.69 5.13
CA LYS A 177 -1.88 25.27 3.88
C LYS A 177 -0.38 25.10 3.67
N THR A 178 0.37 24.71 4.71
CA THR A 178 1.84 24.62 4.65
C THR A 178 2.35 23.19 4.83
N ALA A 179 3.44 22.85 4.17
CA ALA A 179 4.06 21.53 4.25
C ALA A 179 4.48 21.20 5.69
N SER A 180 4.92 22.19 6.47
CA SER A 180 5.28 22.00 7.89
C SER A 180 4.10 21.59 8.77
N THR A 181 2.91 22.13 8.51
CA THR A 181 1.69 21.80 9.26
C THR A 181 1.06 20.50 8.75
N LEU A 182 1.03 20.30 7.43
CA LEU A 182 0.55 19.07 6.80
C LEU A 182 1.29 17.81 7.29
N ARG A 183 2.61 17.89 7.53
CA ARG A 183 3.42 16.78 8.07
C ARG A 183 2.99 16.29 9.45
N LYS A 184 2.20 17.07 10.19
CA LYS A 184 1.69 16.66 11.51
C LYS A 184 0.52 15.68 11.41
N ILE A 185 -0.10 15.56 10.23
CA ILE A 185 -1.25 14.70 9.99
C ILE A 185 -0.78 13.24 9.74
N PRO A 186 -1.42 12.24 10.37
CA PRO A 186 -1.11 10.82 10.17
C PRO A 186 -1.06 10.43 8.69
N GLY A 187 0.03 9.77 8.31
CA GLY A 187 0.24 9.28 6.94
C GLY A 187 0.71 10.34 5.93
N ILE A 188 0.79 11.62 6.29
CA ILE A 188 1.39 12.66 5.45
C ILE A 188 2.88 12.78 5.79
N GLY A 189 3.74 12.31 4.88
CA GLY A 189 5.19 12.52 4.95
C GLY A 189 5.67 13.67 4.04
N ASP A 190 6.98 13.92 4.01
CA ASP A 190 7.59 15.05 3.27
C ASP A 190 7.12 15.19 1.82
N TYR A 191 7.03 14.06 1.10
CA TYR A 191 6.54 14.03 -0.28
C TYR A 191 5.10 14.55 -0.39
N THR A 192 4.17 13.96 0.37
CA THR A 192 2.74 14.29 0.28
C THR A 192 2.47 15.69 0.80
N SER A 193 3.17 16.14 1.85
CA SER A 193 3.05 17.51 2.33
C SER A 193 3.53 18.53 1.31
N GLY A 194 4.67 18.27 0.65
CA GLY A 194 5.20 19.15 -0.39
C GLY A 194 4.28 19.19 -1.61
N ALA A 195 3.71 18.04 -2.00
CA ALA A 195 2.81 17.95 -3.14
C ALA A 195 1.52 18.75 -2.89
N ILE A 196 0.86 18.55 -1.74
CA ILE A 196 -0.36 19.32 -1.41
C ILE A 196 -0.03 20.82 -1.31
N ALA A 197 1.01 21.19 -0.56
CA ALA A 197 1.33 22.59 -0.31
C ALA A 197 1.74 23.35 -1.59
N SER A 198 2.55 22.74 -2.45
CA SER A 198 2.97 23.38 -3.70
C SER A 198 1.87 23.40 -4.75
N ILE A 199 1.10 22.33 -4.92
CA ILE A 199 0.07 22.22 -5.97
C ILE A 199 -1.18 23.00 -5.59
N ALA A 200 -1.66 22.87 -4.34
CA ALA A 200 -2.93 23.46 -3.94
C ALA A 200 -2.76 24.87 -3.34
N PHE A 201 -1.65 25.13 -2.64
CA PHE A 201 -1.46 26.35 -1.86
C PHE A 201 -0.28 27.22 -2.33
N LYS A 202 0.37 26.85 -3.45
CA LYS A 202 1.48 27.60 -4.06
C LYS A 202 2.68 27.83 -3.12
N GLU A 203 2.86 26.99 -2.10
CA GLU A 203 4.06 27.05 -1.26
C GLU A 203 5.28 26.57 -2.06
N ALA A 204 6.35 27.37 -2.07
CA ALA A 204 7.59 27.04 -2.77
C ALA A 204 8.43 25.99 -2.03
N VAL A 205 7.93 24.74 -2.04
CA VAL A 205 8.56 23.58 -1.41
C VAL A 205 8.78 22.46 -2.42
N PRO A 206 9.90 21.72 -2.32
CA PRO A 206 10.22 20.64 -3.26
C PRO A 206 9.34 19.41 -3.03
N VAL A 207 9.25 18.60 -4.08
CA VAL A 207 8.65 17.27 -4.04
C VAL A 207 9.62 16.27 -4.66
N VAL A 208 9.95 15.20 -3.93
CA VAL A 208 10.91 14.18 -4.39
C VAL A 208 10.31 12.79 -4.34
N ASP A 209 10.04 12.21 -5.51
CA ASP A 209 9.69 10.80 -5.71
C ASP A 209 10.77 10.04 -6.51
N GLY A 210 10.49 8.78 -6.87
CA GLY A 210 11.40 8.00 -7.69
C GLY A 210 11.59 8.53 -9.12
N ASN A 211 10.66 9.34 -9.65
CA ASN A 211 10.81 10.01 -10.94
C ASN A 211 11.77 11.20 -10.82
N VAL A 212 11.54 12.06 -9.83
CA VAL A 212 12.38 13.23 -9.54
C VAL A 212 13.81 12.81 -9.20
N ILE A 213 13.99 11.79 -8.35
CA ILE A 213 15.32 11.23 -8.04
C ILE A 213 16.05 10.83 -9.32
N ARG A 214 15.37 10.10 -10.22
CA ARG A 214 15.98 9.64 -11.48
C ARG A 214 16.32 10.80 -12.41
N VAL A 215 15.45 11.79 -12.52
CA VAL A 215 15.69 12.99 -13.33
C VAL A 215 16.89 13.76 -12.80
N ILE A 216 16.91 14.10 -11.51
CA ILE A 216 18.00 14.85 -10.88
C ILE A 216 19.32 14.06 -10.97
N ALA A 217 19.26 12.75 -10.71
CA ALA A 217 20.44 11.89 -10.81
C ALA A 217 21.09 11.93 -12.20
N ARG A 218 20.28 11.95 -13.26
CA ARG A 218 20.78 12.07 -14.63
C ARG A 218 21.24 13.49 -14.97
N LEU A 219 20.51 14.51 -14.52
CA LEU A 219 20.88 15.90 -14.75
C LEU A 219 22.24 16.25 -14.16
N ARG A 220 22.58 15.70 -12.99
CA ARG A 220 23.83 15.99 -12.26
C ARG A 220 24.79 14.80 -12.19
N ALA A 221 24.55 13.75 -12.98
CA ALA A 221 25.36 12.52 -13.03
C ALA A 221 25.67 11.91 -11.65
N ILE A 222 24.67 11.85 -10.77
CA ILE A 222 24.74 11.24 -9.42
C ILE A 222 24.49 9.74 -9.57
N SER A 223 25.54 8.93 -9.45
CA SER A 223 25.49 7.47 -9.64
C SER A 223 25.21 6.72 -8.34
N GLU A 224 25.28 7.37 -7.19
CA GLU A 224 25.19 6.76 -5.86
C GLU A 224 23.85 6.07 -5.61
N ASN A 225 23.81 5.18 -4.61
CA ASN A 225 22.61 4.44 -4.25
C ASN A 225 21.49 5.41 -3.85
N PRO A 226 20.36 5.47 -4.60
CA PRO A 226 19.29 6.43 -4.34
C PRO A 226 18.47 6.11 -3.09
N LYS A 227 18.81 5.04 -2.34
CA LYS A 227 18.20 4.69 -1.06
C LYS A 227 19.03 5.10 0.15
N ASP A 228 20.27 5.55 -0.04
CA ASP A 228 21.11 5.98 1.06
C ASP A 228 20.61 7.33 1.59
N SER A 229 20.50 7.46 2.91
CA SER A 229 19.88 8.62 3.55
C SER A 229 20.56 9.95 3.20
N VAL A 230 21.90 9.95 3.13
CA VAL A 230 22.71 11.11 2.73
C VAL A 230 22.39 11.53 1.29
N ILE A 231 22.30 10.54 0.39
CA ILE A 231 22.02 10.79 -1.04
C ILE A 231 20.57 11.27 -1.24
N ILE A 232 19.61 10.69 -0.51
CA ILE A 232 18.23 11.18 -0.49
C ILE A 232 18.19 12.64 -0.05
N LYS A 233 18.89 13.01 1.03
CA LYS A 233 18.94 14.39 1.51
C LYS A 233 19.48 15.34 0.44
N ARG A 234 20.53 14.94 -0.28
CA ARG A 234 21.08 15.71 -1.41
C ARG A 234 20.04 15.91 -2.53
N PHE A 235 19.26 14.89 -2.87
CA PHE A 235 18.17 15.05 -3.86
C PHE A 235 17.11 16.05 -3.40
N TRP A 236 16.78 16.07 -2.11
CA TRP A 236 15.88 17.09 -1.54
C TRP A 236 16.46 18.49 -1.59
N GLU A 237 17.75 18.66 -1.30
CA GLU A 237 18.44 19.96 -1.38
C GLU A 237 18.48 20.48 -2.83
N ILE A 238 18.79 19.62 -3.80
CA ILE A 238 18.78 19.99 -5.22
C ILE A 238 17.35 20.32 -5.69
N ALA A 239 16.34 19.53 -5.31
CA ALA A 239 14.95 19.83 -5.66
C ALA A 239 14.49 21.16 -5.04
N ALA A 240 14.93 21.49 -3.82
CA ALA A 240 14.64 22.75 -3.16
C ALA A 240 15.29 23.95 -3.89
N GLN A 241 16.49 23.77 -4.44
CA GLN A 241 17.12 24.78 -5.29
C GLN A 241 16.30 24.99 -6.58
N LEU A 242 15.80 23.91 -7.18
CA LEU A 242 15.15 23.94 -8.47
C LEU A 242 13.71 24.44 -8.45
N VAL A 243 12.95 24.22 -7.36
CA VAL A 243 11.52 24.55 -7.31
C VAL A 243 11.26 26.01 -7.72
N ASP A 244 10.35 26.22 -8.67
CA ASP A 244 10.02 27.56 -9.13
C ASP A 244 9.24 28.34 -8.05
N PRO A 245 9.66 29.57 -7.69
CA PRO A 245 8.99 30.33 -6.64
C PRO A 245 7.62 30.88 -7.02
N LEU A 246 7.29 30.96 -8.32
CA LEU A 246 6.02 31.49 -8.82
C LEU A 246 5.01 30.39 -9.15
N ARG A 247 5.49 29.25 -9.67
CA ARG A 247 4.71 28.08 -10.08
C ARG A 247 5.25 26.78 -9.45
N PRO A 248 5.36 26.68 -8.11
CA PRO A 248 6.02 25.54 -7.48
C PRO A 248 5.28 24.21 -7.71
N GLY A 249 3.94 24.25 -7.70
CA GLY A 249 3.11 23.08 -8.00
C GLY A 249 3.32 22.56 -9.41
N ASP A 250 3.27 23.43 -10.41
CA ASP A 250 3.49 23.04 -11.81
C ASP A 250 4.91 22.56 -12.04
N PHE A 251 5.91 23.21 -11.45
CA PHE A 251 7.30 22.79 -11.58
C PHE A 251 7.55 21.39 -10.98
N ASN A 252 7.03 21.14 -9.77
CA ASN A 252 7.11 19.82 -9.14
C ASN A 252 6.43 18.75 -10.01
N GLN A 253 5.23 19.06 -10.54
CA GLN A 253 4.54 18.15 -11.44
C GLN A 253 5.26 17.95 -12.77
N ALA A 254 5.92 18.99 -13.30
CA ALA A 254 6.71 18.92 -14.53
C ALA A 254 7.92 18.00 -14.38
N LEU A 255 8.64 18.07 -13.25
CA LEU A 255 9.73 17.13 -12.96
C LEU A 255 9.23 15.68 -12.84
N MET A 256 8.10 15.46 -12.15
CA MET A 256 7.49 14.13 -12.06
C MET A 256 7.04 13.62 -13.44
N GLU A 257 6.41 14.48 -14.25
CA GLU A 257 5.92 14.17 -15.59
C GLU A 257 7.07 13.85 -16.55
N LEU A 258 8.15 14.63 -16.50
CA LEU A 258 9.36 14.41 -17.28
C LEU A 258 9.94 13.02 -16.98
N GLY A 259 10.07 12.68 -15.70
CA GLY A 259 10.52 11.35 -15.30
C GLY A 259 9.56 10.26 -15.78
N ALA A 260 8.24 10.46 -15.66
CA ALA A 260 7.25 9.47 -16.02
C ALA A 260 7.13 9.20 -17.53
N THR A 261 7.35 10.21 -18.38
CA THR A 261 7.00 10.16 -19.81
C THR A 261 8.19 10.24 -20.75
N VAL A 262 9.28 10.93 -20.37
CA VAL A 262 10.45 11.16 -21.24
C VAL A 262 11.67 10.48 -20.66
N CYS A 263 12.06 10.84 -19.45
CA CYS A 263 13.24 10.34 -18.76
C CYS A 263 12.94 9.00 -18.06
N THR A 264 12.50 8.00 -18.84
CA THR A 264 12.03 6.71 -18.32
C THR A 264 13.19 5.82 -17.81
N PRO A 265 12.91 4.78 -16.99
CA PRO A 265 13.98 3.95 -16.39
C PRO A 265 14.89 3.23 -17.39
N LEU A 266 14.34 2.69 -18.49
CA LEU A 266 15.10 1.83 -19.42
C LEU A 266 15.41 2.50 -20.76
N ASN A 267 14.45 3.19 -21.35
CA ASN A 267 14.58 3.80 -22.69
C ASN A 267 14.19 5.28 -22.63
N PRO A 268 15.03 6.15 -22.05
CA PRO A 268 14.72 7.57 -21.98
C PRO A 268 14.78 8.22 -23.37
N SER A 269 13.78 9.05 -23.70
CA SER A 269 13.69 9.76 -24.98
C SER A 269 14.54 11.04 -24.96
N CYS A 270 15.85 10.89 -24.79
CA CYS A 270 16.80 11.99 -24.57
C CYS A 270 16.81 13.02 -25.71
N SER A 271 16.61 12.60 -26.96
CA SER A 271 16.56 13.49 -28.13
C SER A 271 15.38 14.47 -28.10
N SER A 272 14.29 14.10 -27.42
CA SER A 272 13.08 14.92 -27.25
C SER A 272 12.98 15.56 -25.85
N CYS A 273 14.02 15.42 -25.02
CA CYS A 273 13.98 15.89 -23.64
C CYS A 273 14.20 17.42 -23.58
N PRO A 274 13.28 18.20 -22.98
CA PRO A 274 13.42 19.65 -22.86
C PRO A 274 14.62 20.07 -22.00
N ALA A 275 15.08 19.18 -21.11
CA ALA A 275 16.21 19.42 -20.22
C ALA A 275 17.51 18.77 -20.70
N SER A 276 17.59 18.35 -21.97
CA SER A 276 18.73 17.61 -22.51
C SER A 276 20.05 18.39 -22.46
N GLU A 277 20.00 19.71 -22.67
CA GLU A 277 21.17 20.60 -22.62
C GLU A 277 21.78 20.68 -21.20
N PHE A 278 20.98 20.49 -20.16
CA PHE A 278 21.42 20.54 -18.76
C PHE A 278 21.83 19.17 -18.22
N CYS A 279 21.81 18.12 -19.04
CA CYS A 279 21.92 16.74 -18.60
C CYS A 279 23.36 16.22 -18.66
N HIS A 280 24.04 16.20 -17.51
CA HIS A 280 25.42 15.74 -17.40
C HIS A 280 25.57 14.27 -17.81
N ALA A 281 24.64 13.39 -17.41
CA ALA A 281 24.69 11.98 -17.82
C ALA A 281 24.57 11.80 -19.34
N LEU A 282 23.82 12.68 -20.03
CA LEU A 282 23.73 12.67 -21.49
C LEU A 282 25.02 13.17 -22.14
N SER A 283 25.65 14.21 -21.58
CA SER A 283 26.96 14.67 -22.04
C SER A 283 28.00 13.56 -21.94
N ILE A 284 28.09 12.91 -20.77
CA ILE A 284 29.02 11.79 -20.53
C ILE A 284 28.78 10.64 -21.52
N ALA A 285 27.52 10.28 -21.78
CA ALA A 285 27.19 9.21 -22.72
C ALA A 285 27.48 9.56 -24.19
N LYS A 286 27.50 10.85 -24.55
CA LYS A 286 27.92 11.31 -25.89
C LYS A 286 29.45 11.24 -26.05
N ASP A 287 30.18 11.55 -24.99
CA ASP A 287 31.65 11.61 -25.00
C ASP A 287 32.30 10.24 -24.75
N ASN A 288 31.60 9.32 -24.07
CA ASN A 288 32.09 7.99 -23.74
C ASN A 288 31.09 6.90 -24.17
N SER A 289 31.46 6.12 -25.19
CA SER A 289 30.64 5.03 -25.75
C SER A 289 30.32 3.89 -24.77
N THR A 290 31.01 3.79 -23.63
CA THR A 290 30.75 2.77 -22.60
C THR A 290 29.79 3.22 -21.51
N ALA A 291 29.47 4.51 -21.43
CA ALA A 291 28.57 5.07 -20.42
C ALA A 291 27.16 5.27 -21.00
N ALA A 292 26.14 4.94 -20.21
CA ALA A 292 24.75 5.18 -20.57
C ALA A 292 24.06 6.11 -19.57
N VAL A 293 23.10 6.91 -20.06
CA VAL A 293 22.23 7.73 -19.19
C VAL A 293 21.49 6.87 -18.16
N THR A 294 21.25 5.59 -18.47
CA THR A 294 20.60 4.63 -17.58
C THR A 294 21.46 4.15 -16.43
N ASP A 295 22.76 4.45 -16.41
CA ASP A 295 23.67 4.12 -15.30
C ASP A 295 23.44 5.03 -14.08
N TYR A 296 22.65 6.10 -14.26
CA TYR A 296 22.32 7.09 -13.25
C TYR A 296 20.82 7.05 -12.89
N PRO A 297 20.44 6.88 -11.61
CA PRO A 297 21.29 6.40 -10.50
C PRO A 297 21.52 4.87 -10.59
N ILE A 298 22.45 4.33 -9.80
CA ILE A 298 22.66 2.87 -9.80
C ILE A 298 21.39 2.11 -9.43
N LYS A 299 21.22 0.96 -10.11
CA LYS A 299 20.09 0.07 -9.87
C LYS A 299 20.28 -0.68 -8.56
N VAL A 300 19.41 -0.41 -7.59
CA VAL A 300 19.40 -1.15 -6.32
C VAL A 300 18.86 -2.56 -6.52
N VAL A 301 19.66 -3.56 -6.13
CA VAL A 301 19.24 -4.96 -6.12
C VAL A 301 18.07 -5.15 -5.14
N LYS A 302 16.99 -5.79 -5.61
CA LYS A 302 15.83 -6.07 -4.76
C LYS A 302 16.10 -7.30 -3.91
N VAL A 303 15.82 -7.21 -2.60
CA VAL A 303 15.83 -8.34 -1.69
C VAL A 303 14.73 -9.33 -2.10
N LYS A 304 15.03 -10.64 -2.06
CA LYS A 304 14.04 -11.67 -2.37
C LYS A 304 12.92 -11.65 -1.29
N PRO A 305 11.63 -11.66 -1.69
CA PRO A 305 10.53 -11.76 -0.75
C PRO A 305 10.60 -13.05 0.07
N ARG A 306 10.19 -13.01 1.35
CA ARG A 306 10.07 -14.21 2.17
C ARG A 306 8.95 -15.12 1.64
N SER A 307 9.04 -16.43 1.85
CA SER A 307 8.01 -17.38 1.40
C SER A 307 7.17 -17.86 2.58
N ASP A 308 5.87 -17.56 2.54
CA ASP A 308 4.90 -17.93 3.57
C ASP A 308 3.85 -18.89 2.96
N PHE A 309 3.24 -19.73 3.79
CA PHE A 309 2.25 -20.73 3.37
C PHE A 309 0.97 -20.60 4.21
N CYS A 310 -0.19 -20.70 3.57
CA CYS A 310 -1.47 -20.49 4.22
C CYS A 310 -2.52 -21.50 3.74
N ALA A 311 -3.20 -22.14 4.70
CA ALA A 311 -4.39 -22.95 4.44
C ALA A 311 -5.63 -22.07 4.57
N VAL A 312 -6.46 -22.03 3.52
CA VAL A 312 -7.71 -21.27 3.45
C VAL A 312 -8.88 -22.23 3.37
N CYS A 313 -9.82 -22.10 4.30
CA CYS A 313 -11.05 -22.89 4.36
C CYS A 313 -12.25 -22.02 3.97
N VAL A 314 -12.81 -22.26 2.79
CA VAL A 314 -14.05 -21.60 2.35
C VAL A 314 -15.22 -22.35 2.94
N VAL A 315 -15.84 -21.77 3.98
CA VAL A 315 -16.99 -22.36 4.65
C VAL A 315 -18.28 -21.85 4.01
N GLU A 316 -19.03 -22.75 3.40
CA GLU A 316 -20.37 -22.51 2.83
C GLU A 316 -21.43 -23.18 3.71
N LEU A 317 -22.38 -22.40 4.19
CA LEU A 317 -23.52 -22.85 4.98
C LEU A 317 -24.74 -22.95 4.05
N LEU A 318 -25.37 -24.13 4.02
CA LEU A 318 -26.64 -24.33 3.34
C LEU A 318 -27.78 -23.83 4.24
N GLY A 319 -28.70 -23.05 3.67
CA GLY A 319 -29.90 -22.59 4.38
C GLY A 319 -30.82 -23.76 4.74
N GLY A 320 -31.60 -23.61 5.83
CA GLY A 320 -32.68 -24.53 6.15
C GLY A 320 -33.78 -24.55 5.07
N GLU A 321 -34.73 -25.48 5.16
CA GLU A 321 -35.68 -25.91 4.11
C GLU A 321 -36.45 -24.80 3.35
N ASN A 322 -36.41 -23.53 3.78
CA ASN A 322 -37.05 -22.38 3.13
C ASN A 322 -36.10 -21.25 2.65
N GLN A 323 -34.78 -21.45 2.63
CA GLN A 323 -33.83 -20.46 2.09
C GLN A 323 -32.99 -21.05 0.94
N SER A 324 -33.27 -20.60 -0.29
CA SER A 324 -32.53 -20.99 -1.51
C SER A 324 -31.11 -20.42 -1.60
N SER A 325 -30.66 -19.59 -0.64
CA SER A 325 -29.39 -18.89 -0.70
C SER A 325 -28.34 -19.52 0.21
N SER A 326 -27.23 -19.98 -0.37
CA SER A 326 -26.06 -20.36 0.42
C SER A 326 -25.34 -19.12 0.98
N ARG A 327 -24.82 -19.25 2.19
CA ARG A 327 -24.09 -18.20 2.91
C ARG A 327 -22.64 -18.61 3.10
N PHE A 328 -21.72 -17.66 2.97
CA PHE A 328 -20.29 -17.86 3.18
C PHE A 328 -19.85 -17.21 4.48
N VAL A 329 -18.96 -17.87 5.21
CA VAL A 329 -18.37 -17.31 6.43
C VAL A 329 -17.12 -16.52 6.09
N LEU A 330 -17.08 -15.27 6.54
CA LEU A 330 -15.90 -14.41 6.49
C LEU A 330 -15.45 -14.07 7.91
N VAL A 331 -14.15 -13.84 8.08
CA VAL A 331 -13.51 -13.42 9.32
C VAL A 331 -12.81 -12.09 9.07
N LYS A 332 -12.91 -11.17 10.03
CA LYS A 332 -12.20 -9.90 9.99
C LYS A 332 -10.79 -10.11 10.51
N ARG A 333 -9.79 -9.68 9.74
CA ARG A 333 -8.40 -9.70 10.18
C ARG A 333 -8.20 -8.70 11.34
N PRO A 334 -7.21 -8.91 12.23
CA PRO A 334 -6.88 -7.95 13.28
C PRO A 334 -6.65 -6.54 12.72
N ASP A 335 -6.81 -5.51 13.56
CA ASP A 335 -6.63 -4.10 13.15
C ASP A 335 -5.16 -3.71 12.91
N GLU A 336 -4.24 -4.65 13.10
CA GLU A 336 -2.81 -4.49 12.85
C GLU A 336 -2.24 -5.61 11.97
N GLY A 337 -1.09 -5.34 11.36
CA GLY A 337 -0.37 -6.29 10.52
C GLY A 337 -0.84 -6.35 9.06
N LEU A 338 -0.58 -7.48 8.41
CA LEU A 338 -0.86 -7.67 6.99
C LEU A 338 -2.38 -7.69 6.74
N LEU A 339 -2.83 -6.82 5.83
CA LEU A 339 -4.24 -6.69 5.44
C LEU A 339 -5.18 -6.37 6.62
N ALA A 340 -4.70 -5.55 7.55
CA ALA A 340 -5.41 -5.18 8.77
C ALA A 340 -6.85 -4.71 8.55
N GLY A 341 -7.78 -5.23 9.36
CA GLY A 341 -9.21 -4.88 9.35
C GLY A 341 -10.00 -5.35 8.12
N LEU A 342 -9.39 -6.09 7.20
CA LEU A 342 -10.08 -6.60 5.99
C LEU A 342 -10.73 -7.95 6.24
N TRP A 343 -11.78 -8.22 5.47
CA TRP A 343 -12.51 -9.48 5.48
C TRP A 343 -11.83 -10.54 4.61
N GLU A 344 -11.72 -11.75 5.13
CA GLU A 344 -11.19 -12.92 4.42
C GLU A 344 -11.95 -14.20 4.76
N PHE A 345 -11.73 -15.26 3.98
CA PHE A 345 -12.16 -16.59 4.38
C PHE A 345 -11.29 -17.09 5.54
N PRO A 346 -11.83 -17.95 6.44
CA PRO A 346 -11.06 -18.60 7.49
C PRO A 346 -9.70 -19.11 6.99
N SER A 347 -8.61 -18.59 7.58
CA SER A 347 -7.26 -18.87 7.11
C SER A 347 -6.28 -19.10 8.25
N VAL A 348 -5.29 -19.97 8.03
CA VAL A 348 -4.25 -20.31 9.02
C VAL A 348 -2.90 -20.37 8.33
N LEU A 349 -1.88 -19.75 8.92
CA LEU A 349 -0.50 -19.91 8.46
C LEU A 349 0.02 -21.30 8.81
N VAL A 350 0.73 -21.93 7.89
CA VAL A 350 1.30 -23.27 8.05
C VAL A 350 2.80 -23.26 7.77
N ASP A 351 3.52 -24.15 8.44
CA ASP A 351 4.98 -24.24 8.30
C ASP A 351 5.35 -25.02 7.02
N GLY A 352 5.73 -24.29 5.98
CA GLY A 352 6.18 -24.89 4.73
C GLY A 352 5.08 -25.57 3.91
N GLU A 353 5.51 -26.42 2.97
CA GLU A 353 4.59 -27.26 2.21
C GLU A 353 4.08 -28.41 3.08
N THR A 354 2.83 -28.33 3.50
CA THR A 354 2.20 -29.30 4.40
C THR A 354 1.21 -30.18 3.66
N ALA A 355 1.10 -31.44 4.07
CA ALA A 355 0.13 -32.38 3.49
C ALA A 355 -1.33 -31.95 3.76
N PRO A 356 -2.29 -32.32 2.89
CA PRO A 356 -3.71 -31.93 3.04
C PRO A 356 -4.30 -32.21 4.42
N LEU A 357 -3.97 -33.36 5.03
CA LEU A 357 -4.50 -33.72 6.34
C LEU A 357 -4.00 -32.79 7.46
N ALA A 358 -2.75 -32.33 7.40
CA ALA A 358 -2.20 -31.38 8.37
C ALA A 358 -2.87 -30.01 8.25
N ARG A 359 -3.10 -29.55 7.01
CA ARG A 359 -3.84 -28.31 6.72
C ARG A 359 -5.26 -28.36 7.27
N ARG A 360 -5.98 -29.48 7.03
CA ARG A 360 -7.35 -29.70 7.56
C ARG A 360 -7.40 -29.67 9.09
N LYS A 361 -6.42 -30.28 9.77
CA LYS A 361 -6.33 -30.22 11.24
C LYS A 361 -6.13 -28.78 11.74
N ALA A 362 -5.31 -27.99 11.04
CA ALA A 362 -5.07 -26.59 11.39
C ALA A 362 -6.33 -25.73 11.19
N THR A 363 -7.03 -25.88 10.06
CA THR A 363 -8.27 -25.16 9.79
C THR A 363 -9.39 -25.57 10.74
N ASP A 364 -9.55 -26.86 11.06
CA ASP A 364 -10.53 -27.34 12.05
C ASP A 364 -10.29 -26.74 13.44
N CYS A 365 -9.02 -26.66 13.85
CA CYS A 365 -8.63 -26.05 15.12
C CYS A 365 -9.01 -24.55 15.15
N PHE A 366 -8.79 -23.84 14.04
CA PHE A 366 -9.16 -22.44 13.89
C PHE A 366 -10.69 -22.24 13.93
N LEU A 367 -11.45 -23.00 13.13
CA LEU A 367 -12.91 -22.92 13.09
C LEU A 367 -13.53 -23.16 14.47
N LYS A 368 -13.01 -24.15 15.22
CA LYS A 368 -13.46 -24.45 16.58
C LYS A 368 -13.11 -23.35 17.58
N LYS A 369 -11.87 -22.85 17.57
CA LYS A 369 -11.40 -21.86 18.55
C LYS A 369 -12.02 -20.49 18.31
N SER A 370 -11.97 -20.02 17.06
CA SER A 370 -12.31 -18.65 16.67
C SER A 370 -13.80 -18.49 16.36
N LEU A 371 -14.42 -19.46 15.69
CA LEU A 371 -15.81 -19.35 15.20
C LEU A 371 -16.80 -20.21 16.00
N LYS A 372 -16.30 -21.00 16.96
CA LYS A 372 -17.11 -21.97 17.74
C LYS A 372 -17.83 -23.01 16.87
N ILE A 373 -17.38 -23.20 15.62
CA ILE A 373 -17.89 -24.23 14.72
C ILE A 373 -17.12 -25.53 15.00
N ASP A 374 -17.76 -26.46 15.72
CA ASP A 374 -17.22 -27.81 15.90
C ASP A 374 -17.81 -28.74 14.84
N ILE A 375 -17.05 -28.99 13.78
CA ILE A 375 -17.47 -29.78 12.61
C ILE A 375 -18.03 -31.16 13.01
N ARG A 376 -17.52 -31.77 14.09
CA ARG A 376 -17.91 -33.13 14.50
C ARG A 376 -19.18 -33.15 15.36
N LYS A 377 -19.55 -32.03 15.98
CA LYS A 377 -20.64 -31.95 16.96
C LYS A 377 -21.81 -31.08 16.51
N THR A 378 -21.54 -30.01 15.77
CA THR A 378 -22.51 -28.92 15.53
C THR A 378 -23.05 -28.89 14.10
N CYS A 379 -22.44 -29.61 13.17
CA CYS A 379 -22.77 -29.55 11.74
C CYS A 379 -22.81 -30.94 11.11
N ASP A 380 -23.56 -31.09 10.02
CA ASP A 380 -23.37 -32.16 9.04
C ASP A 380 -22.48 -31.67 7.91
N VAL A 381 -21.41 -32.41 7.62
CA VAL A 381 -20.51 -32.10 6.51
C VAL A 381 -21.11 -32.67 5.24
N VAL A 382 -21.59 -31.80 4.37
CA VAL A 382 -22.13 -32.16 3.05
C VAL A 382 -20.98 -32.40 2.07
N LEU A 383 -19.95 -31.55 2.14
CA LEU A 383 -18.79 -31.63 1.26
C LEU A 383 -17.54 -31.09 1.94
N ARG A 384 -16.40 -31.77 1.76
CA ARG A 384 -15.10 -31.20 2.07
C ARG A 384 -14.07 -31.64 1.04
N GLU A 385 -13.58 -30.72 0.22
CA GLU A 385 -12.67 -31.01 -0.90
C GLU A 385 -11.54 -30.00 -0.99
N ASP A 386 -10.36 -30.47 -1.41
CA ASP A 386 -9.25 -29.60 -1.82
C ASP A 386 -9.56 -29.02 -3.21
N VAL A 387 -9.68 -27.69 -3.31
CA VAL A 387 -10.04 -26.98 -4.53
C VAL A 387 -8.81 -26.70 -5.40
N GLY A 388 -7.66 -26.48 -4.76
CA GLY A 388 -6.38 -26.24 -5.42
C GLY A 388 -5.50 -25.27 -4.67
N GLU A 389 -4.43 -24.81 -5.32
CA GLU A 389 -3.46 -23.88 -4.74
C GLU A 389 -3.07 -22.76 -5.71
N PHE A 390 -2.61 -21.63 -5.18
CA PHE A 390 -1.98 -20.59 -5.97
C PHE A 390 -1.03 -19.73 -5.14
N VAL A 391 -0.15 -18.99 -5.81
CA VAL A 391 0.75 -18.03 -5.17
C VAL A 391 0.18 -16.62 -5.34
N HIS A 392 0.08 -15.88 -4.22
CA HIS A 392 -0.20 -14.46 -4.19
C HIS A 392 1.08 -13.69 -3.77
N ILE A 393 1.43 -12.66 -4.53
CA ILE A 393 2.69 -11.94 -4.36
C ILE A 393 2.42 -10.56 -3.77
N PHE A 394 2.98 -10.31 -2.59
CA PHE A 394 3.17 -8.99 -2.00
C PHE A 394 4.62 -8.53 -2.25
N SER A 395 4.89 -7.24 -2.04
CA SER A 395 6.23 -6.68 -2.24
C SER A 395 7.33 -7.32 -1.37
N HIS A 396 6.96 -7.85 -0.20
CA HIS A 396 7.88 -8.45 0.78
C HIS A 396 7.54 -9.92 1.11
N ILE A 397 6.43 -10.46 0.60
CA ILE A 397 5.95 -11.82 0.91
C ILE A 397 5.50 -12.51 -0.38
N ARG A 398 5.94 -13.73 -0.60
CA ARG A 398 5.39 -14.68 -1.56
C ARG A 398 4.53 -15.68 -0.80
N LEU A 399 3.22 -15.50 -0.81
CA LEU A 399 2.26 -16.30 -0.04
C LEU A 399 1.68 -17.43 -0.91
N LYS A 400 1.94 -18.69 -0.59
CA LYS A 400 1.28 -19.85 -1.22
C LYS A 400 0.01 -20.18 -0.45
N LEU A 401 -1.14 -20.12 -1.12
CA LEU A 401 -2.45 -20.42 -0.54
C LEU A 401 -2.94 -21.78 -1.01
N TYR A 402 -3.32 -22.63 -0.06
CA TYR A 402 -4.01 -23.91 -0.29
C TYR A 402 -5.48 -23.72 0.03
N VAL A 403 -6.37 -23.97 -0.94
CA VAL A 403 -7.80 -23.69 -0.82
C VAL A 403 -8.57 -24.98 -0.65
N GLU A 404 -9.34 -25.09 0.43
CA GLU A 404 -10.36 -26.12 0.63
C GLU A 404 -11.76 -25.51 0.63
N LEU A 405 -12.74 -26.27 0.16
CA LEU A 405 -14.17 -25.96 0.26
C LEU A 405 -14.78 -26.87 1.32
N LEU A 406 -15.46 -26.29 2.30
CA LEU A 406 -16.21 -26.97 3.33
C LEU A 406 -17.67 -26.54 3.27
N VAL A 407 -18.57 -27.43 2.83
CA VAL A 407 -20.01 -27.20 2.80
C VAL A 407 -20.64 -27.88 4.01
N LEU A 408 -21.33 -27.08 4.82
CA LEU A 408 -21.96 -27.52 6.06
C LEU A 408 -23.48 -27.32 5.99
N GLN A 409 -24.20 -28.27 6.55
CA GLN A 409 -25.61 -28.13 6.91
C GLN A 409 -25.72 -28.02 8.44
N LEU A 410 -26.39 -26.99 8.91
CA LEU A 410 -26.52 -26.71 10.35
C LEU A 410 -27.57 -27.64 10.97
N LYS A 411 -27.28 -28.18 12.17
CA LYS A 411 -28.22 -28.98 12.96
C LYS A 411 -29.08 -28.08 13.86
N GLY A 412 -30.40 -28.11 13.69
CA GLY A 412 -31.38 -27.53 14.64
C GLY A 412 -31.32 -26.00 14.87
N THR A 413 -31.65 -25.56 16.09
CA THR A 413 -31.75 -24.15 16.57
C THR A 413 -30.43 -23.35 16.51
N VAL A 414 -29.32 -23.94 16.09
CA VAL A 414 -28.04 -23.23 15.84
C VAL A 414 -28.16 -22.21 14.70
N GLY A 415 -29.16 -22.36 13.84
CA GLY A 415 -29.56 -21.34 12.87
C GLY A 415 -29.86 -19.96 13.51
N ASP A 416 -30.19 -19.90 14.81
CA ASP A 416 -30.44 -18.65 15.53
C ASP A 416 -29.18 -18.02 16.16
N LEU A 417 -28.14 -18.81 16.47
CA LEU A 417 -26.83 -18.30 16.91
C LEU A 417 -26.07 -17.54 15.80
N LEU A 418 -26.39 -17.86 14.55
CA LEU A 418 -25.85 -17.21 13.34
C LEU A 418 -26.70 -16.02 12.86
N LYS A 419 -27.83 -15.75 13.54
CA LYS A 419 -28.76 -14.65 13.22
C LYS A 419 -28.54 -13.38 14.05
N SER A 420 -27.69 -13.39 15.07
CA SER A 420 -27.56 -12.24 15.97
C SER A 420 -26.55 -11.20 15.46
N LYS A 421 -27.12 -10.12 14.93
CA LYS A 421 -26.68 -8.71 14.90
C LYS A 421 -25.29 -8.40 14.33
N ASP A 422 -25.30 -7.63 13.24
CA ASP A 422 -24.23 -6.70 12.87
C ASP A 422 -23.93 -5.79 14.07
N ASP A 423 -23.06 -6.26 14.96
CA ASP A 423 -22.44 -5.43 15.98
C ASP A 423 -21.02 -5.08 15.49
N GLU A 424 -20.58 -3.85 15.68
CA GLU A 424 -19.26 -3.36 15.21
C GLU A 424 -18.08 -4.18 15.78
N THR A 425 -18.32 -4.97 16.82
CA THR A 425 -17.36 -5.85 17.50
C THR A 425 -17.24 -7.25 16.88
N THR A 426 -18.05 -7.57 15.86
CA THR A 426 -18.13 -8.95 15.35
C THR A 426 -16.90 -9.31 14.50
N THR A 427 -16.15 -10.32 14.95
CA THR A 427 -14.91 -10.78 14.29
C THR A 427 -15.15 -11.69 13.09
N TRP A 428 -16.40 -12.08 12.83
CA TRP A 428 -16.79 -12.91 11.69
C TRP A 428 -18.23 -12.62 11.26
N LYS A 429 -18.58 -12.85 9.99
CA LYS A 429 -19.95 -12.66 9.50
C LYS A 429 -20.33 -13.67 8.42
N CYS A 430 -21.63 -13.87 8.23
CA CYS A 430 -22.17 -14.66 7.14
C CYS A 430 -22.67 -13.75 6.02
N VAL A 431 -22.19 -13.98 4.80
CA VAL A 431 -22.52 -13.18 3.63
C VAL A 431 -23.17 -14.06 2.57
N GLU A 432 -24.28 -13.61 2.01
CA GLU A 432 -24.92 -14.31 0.90
C GLU A 432 -24.04 -14.29 -0.35
N SER A 433 -24.14 -15.35 -1.17
CA SER A 433 -23.35 -15.49 -2.40
C SER A 433 -23.44 -14.27 -3.34
N ASN A 434 -24.63 -13.64 -3.43
CA ASN A 434 -24.84 -12.46 -4.26
C ASN A 434 -24.12 -11.22 -3.70
N ALA A 435 -24.24 -10.98 -2.40
CA ALA A 435 -23.56 -9.88 -1.72
C ALA A 435 -22.04 -10.02 -1.78
N LEU A 436 -21.53 -11.25 -1.65
CA LEU A 436 -20.09 -11.54 -1.71
C LEU A 436 -19.46 -11.18 -3.06
N SER A 437 -20.24 -11.26 -4.14
CA SER A 437 -19.78 -10.90 -5.49
C SER A 437 -19.60 -9.39 -5.67
N ASN A 438 -20.34 -8.58 -4.91
CA ASN A 438 -20.31 -7.11 -4.98
C ASN A 438 -19.43 -6.47 -3.90
N MET A 439 -19.05 -7.24 -2.87
CA MET A 439 -18.23 -6.77 -1.76
C MET A 439 -16.80 -6.39 -2.21
N GLY A 440 -16.26 -5.32 -1.60
CA GLY A 440 -14.87 -4.88 -1.75
C GLY A 440 -13.86 -5.83 -1.11
N LEU A 441 -13.69 -7.02 -1.68
CA LEU A 441 -12.74 -8.03 -1.23
C LEU A 441 -11.33 -7.78 -1.81
N THR A 442 -10.32 -8.23 -1.07
CA THR A 442 -8.94 -8.24 -1.56
C THR A 442 -8.79 -9.16 -2.79
N THR A 443 -7.78 -8.90 -3.61
CA THR A 443 -7.52 -9.68 -4.83
C THR A 443 -7.30 -11.16 -4.54
N SER A 444 -6.66 -11.51 -3.43
CA SER A 444 -6.46 -12.91 -3.01
C SER A 444 -7.78 -13.57 -2.63
N VAL A 445 -8.61 -12.91 -1.81
CA VAL A 445 -9.91 -13.44 -1.36
C VAL A 445 -10.88 -13.60 -2.54
N ARG A 446 -10.94 -12.62 -3.46
CA ARG A 446 -11.75 -12.72 -4.68
C ARG A 446 -11.31 -13.91 -5.53
N LYS A 447 -10.00 -14.12 -5.70
CA LYS A 447 -9.47 -15.27 -6.44
C LYS A 447 -9.82 -16.61 -5.79
N VAL A 448 -9.77 -16.70 -4.46
CA VAL A 448 -10.22 -17.89 -3.72
C VAL A 448 -11.70 -18.18 -4.01
N TYR A 449 -12.55 -17.16 -3.96
CA TYR A 449 -13.97 -17.31 -4.25
C TYR A 449 -14.24 -17.74 -5.70
N ASP A 450 -13.52 -17.15 -6.66
CA ASP A 450 -13.62 -17.54 -8.08
C ASP A 450 -13.15 -18.99 -8.32
N MET A 451 -12.13 -19.45 -7.60
CA MET A 451 -11.70 -20.85 -7.65
C MET A 451 -12.80 -21.80 -7.17
N VAL A 452 -13.46 -21.47 -6.05
CA VAL A 452 -14.59 -22.25 -5.53
C VAL A 452 -15.78 -22.25 -6.49
N LYS A 453 -16.14 -21.09 -7.07
CA LYS A 453 -17.20 -21.00 -8.08
C LYS A 453 -16.91 -21.92 -9.28
N LYS A 454 -15.69 -21.84 -9.82
CA LYS A 454 -15.26 -22.69 -10.96
C LYS A 454 -15.26 -24.17 -10.59
N PHE A 455 -14.83 -24.52 -9.38
CA PHE A 455 -14.84 -25.89 -8.89
C PHE A 455 -16.27 -26.45 -8.81
N LYS A 456 -17.21 -25.69 -8.25
CA LYS A 456 -18.63 -26.08 -8.17
C LYS A 456 -19.26 -26.25 -9.56
N GLN A 457 -18.96 -25.36 -10.51
CA GLN A 457 -19.44 -25.46 -11.90
C GLN A 457 -18.93 -26.74 -12.59
N LYS A 458 -17.65 -27.08 -12.44
CA LYS A 458 -17.07 -28.31 -13.02
C LYS A 458 -17.69 -29.59 -12.44
N ARG A 459 -18.13 -29.53 -11.19
CA ARG A 459 -18.80 -30.66 -10.51
C ARG A 459 -20.29 -30.78 -10.83
N LEU A 460 -20.86 -29.81 -11.56
CA LEU A 460 -22.16 -29.89 -12.20
C LEU A 460 -22.04 -30.31 -13.69
N PRO A 461 -21.72 -31.57 -14.05
CA PRO A 461 -22.06 -32.10 -15.36
C PRO A 461 -23.34 -32.95 -15.30
N SER A 462 -24.34 -32.54 -16.10
CA SER A 462 -25.39 -33.37 -16.73
C SER A 462 -26.11 -34.40 -15.86
N ASN A 463 -27.12 -33.99 -15.11
CA ASN A 463 -28.28 -34.81 -14.80
C ASN A 463 -29.44 -33.87 -14.50
N LEU A 464 -30.16 -33.45 -15.53
CA LEU A 464 -31.53 -32.92 -15.52
C LEU A 464 -31.86 -32.45 -16.96
N VAL A 465 -31.81 -33.37 -17.92
CA VAL A 465 -32.65 -33.25 -19.12
C VAL A 465 -33.87 -34.13 -18.82
N PRO A 466 -35.09 -33.57 -18.70
CA PRO A 466 -36.28 -34.40 -18.64
C PRO A 466 -36.37 -35.14 -19.98
N THR A 467 -36.25 -36.45 -19.93
CA THR A 467 -36.61 -37.34 -21.04
C THR A 467 -38.03 -36.97 -21.46
N LYS A 468 -38.17 -36.35 -22.64
CA LYS A 468 -39.47 -36.17 -23.29
C LYS A 468 -40.13 -37.55 -23.38
N LYS A 469 -41.18 -37.77 -22.59
CA LYS A 469 -42.13 -38.86 -22.79
C LYS A 469 -42.60 -38.78 -24.24
N ARG A 470 -42.19 -39.77 -25.03
CA ARG A 470 -42.61 -39.94 -26.41
C ARG A 470 -44.06 -40.44 -26.35
N THR A 471 -45.01 -39.52 -26.49
CA THR A 471 -46.44 -39.83 -26.65
C THR A 471 -46.59 -40.64 -27.93
N ARG A 472 -47.10 -41.87 -27.79
CA ARG A 472 -47.42 -42.78 -28.88
C ARG A 472 -48.78 -42.35 -29.44
N THR A 473 -48.78 -41.54 -30.50
CA THR A 473 -49.99 -41.22 -31.26
C THR A 473 -50.33 -42.40 -32.17
N THR A 474 -51.45 -43.04 -31.86
CA THR A 474 -52.20 -43.91 -32.76
C THR A 474 -52.69 -43.11 -33.95
N LYS A 475 -52.35 -43.52 -35.18
CA LYS A 475 -53.06 -43.08 -36.39
C LYS A 475 -53.96 -44.23 -36.84
N LYS A 476 -55.27 -44.01 -36.68
CA LYS A 476 -56.34 -44.67 -37.41
C LYS A 476 -56.49 -43.92 -38.74
N ASN A 477 -56.65 -44.71 -39.81
CA ASN A 477 -57.11 -44.42 -41.17
C ASN A 477 -56.27 -43.46 -42.01
#